data_AF-A0A4P8RL98-F1
#
_entry.id   AF-A0A4P8RL98-F1
#
_cell.length_a   1.000
_cell.length_b   1.000
_cell.length_c   1.000
_cell.angle_alpha   90.00
_cell.angle_beta   90.00
_cell.angle_gamma   90.00
#
_symmetry.space_group_name_H-M   'P 1'
#
loop_
_entity.id
_entity.type
_entity.pdbx_description
1 polymer ?
#
loop_
_entity_poly.entity_id
_entity_poly.type
_entity_poly.pdbx_seq_one_letter_code
_entity_poly.pdbx_strand_id
1 'polypeptide(L)'
;MKELNKDFRLSDLPKHNVYQVPEKYFDRLPMRVMERTAGATAPQQSWLSGFWQPMRYAVAPLMLLLIFVAVFVFNTQAPERTAPHDLSDIADKEIVEYLNNDVLLETADFADLAIADQNLAPDFLNISSASAERELEYYQLNEFTY
;
A
#
# COMPACT_ATOMS: atom_id res chain seq x y z
N MET A 1 73.56 -44.16 -27.35
CA MET A 1 73.38 -42.74 -27.72
C MET A 1 73.05 -42.70 -29.21
N LYS A 2 71.85 -42.24 -29.60
CA LYS A 2 71.51 -41.98 -31.00
C LYS A 2 70.75 -40.67 -31.04
N GLU A 3 71.36 -39.72 -31.72
CA GLU A 3 70.93 -38.34 -31.85
C GLU A 3 69.60 -38.26 -32.61
N LEU A 4 68.66 -37.50 -32.06
CA LEU A 4 67.42 -37.11 -32.74
C LEU A 4 67.32 -35.58 -32.71
N ASN A 5 68.32 -34.89 -33.27
CA ASN A 5 68.18 -33.48 -33.61
C ASN A 5 67.92 -33.39 -35.11
N LYS A 6 66.64 -33.33 -35.49
CA LYS A 6 66.23 -32.97 -36.83
C LYS A 6 65.50 -31.64 -36.70
N ASP A 7 66.17 -30.57 -37.13
CA ASP A 7 65.63 -29.21 -37.18
C ASP A 7 64.33 -29.19 -38.00
N PHE A 8 63.20 -29.33 -37.33
CA PHE A 8 61.88 -29.28 -37.95
C PHE A 8 61.57 -27.81 -38.28
N ARG A 9 61.61 -27.46 -39.58
CA ARG A 9 61.33 -26.10 -40.03
C ARG A 9 59.84 -25.98 -40.32
N LEU A 10 59.23 -24.87 -39.90
CA LEU A 10 57.81 -24.57 -40.15
C LEU A 10 57.46 -24.53 -41.65
N SER A 11 58.45 -24.39 -42.52
CA SER A 11 58.33 -24.50 -43.97
C SER A 11 57.97 -25.90 -44.48
N ASP A 12 58.27 -26.93 -43.70
CA ASP A 12 58.15 -28.33 -44.09
C ASP A 12 56.74 -28.89 -43.81
N LEU A 13 55.89 -28.09 -43.17
CA LEU A 13 54.48 -28.38 -42.97
C LEU A 13 53.71 -28.20 -44.28
N PRO A 14 52.82 -29.16 -44.64
CA PRO A 14 51.99 -29.05 -45.82
C PRO A 14 51.03 -27.85 -45.67
N LYS A 15 51.24 -26.82 -46.49
CA LYS A 15 50.38 -25.63 -46.55
C LYS A 15 49.12 -25.95 -47.35
N HIS A 16 48.18 -26.67 -46.74
CA HIS A 16 46.85 -26.84 -47.31
C HIS A 16 45.84 -25.93 -46.59
N ASN A 17 44.94 -25.32 -47.35
CA ASN A 17 43.87 -24.53 -46.77
C ASN A 17 42.83 -25.48 -46.16
N VAL A 18 42.84 -25.60 -44.83
CA VAL A 18 41.86 -26.41 -44.08
C VAL A 18 40.46 -25.81 -44.07
N TYR A 19 40.34 -24.52 -44.41
CA TYR A 19 39.08 -23.81 -44.34
C TYR A 19 38.40 -23.81 -45.70
N GLN A 20 37.30 -24.55 -45.79
CA GLN A 20 36.40 -24.48 -46.92
C GLN A 20 35.30 -23.47 -46.59
N VAL A 21 35.23 -22.41 -47.39
CA VAL A 21 34.14 -21.44 -47.29
C VAL A 21 32.98 -21.89 -48.19
N PRO A 22 31.73 -21.69 -47.76
CA PRO A 22 30.57 -21.91 -48.62
C PRO A 22 30.63 -21.05 -49.88
N GLU A 23 30.05 -21.55 -50.96
CA GLU A 23 29.93 -20.79 -52.21
C GLU A 23 29.24 -19.44 -51.97
N LYS A 24 29.78 -18.37 -52.55
CA LYS A 24 29.25 -16.99 -52.44
C LYS A 24 29.21 -16.42 -51.01
N TYR A 25 29.98 -16.99 -50.07
CA TYR A 25 30.06 -16.49 -48.70
C TYR A 25 30.52 -15.03 -48.66
N PHE A 26 31.60 -14.71 -49.37
CA PHE A 26 32.15 -13.35 -49.41
C PHE A 26 31.30 -12.40 -50.26
N ASP A 27 30.53 -12.88 -51.23
CA ASP A 27 29.62 -12.05 -52.02
C ASP A 27 28.44 -11.54 -51.20
N ARG A 28 27.96 -12.36 -50.25
CA ARG A 28 26.83 -12.02 -49.36
C ARG A 28 27.28 -11.32 -48.07
N LEU A 29 28.58 -11.36 -47.77
CA LEU A 29 29.14 -10.80 -46.54
C LEU A 29 28.91 -9.28 -46.41
N PRO A 30 29.14 -8.43 -47.45
CA PRO A 30 28.90 -7.00 -47.35
C PRO A 30 27.46 -6.67 -46.97
N MET A 31 26.49 -7.34 -47.59
CA MET A 31 25.07 -7.17 -47.33
C MET A 31 24.74 -7.53 -45.87
N ARG A 32 25.23 -8.67 -45.38
CA ARG A 32 25.04 -9.12 -44.00
C ARG A 32 25.67 -8.17 -42.98
N VAL A 33 26.84 -7.59 -43.30
CA VAL A 33 27.49 -6.60 -42.43
C VAL A 33 26.67 -5.32 -42.40
N MET A 34 26.21 -4.83 -43.56
CA MET A 34 25.34 -3.66 -43.65
C MET A 34 24.01 -3.86 -42.92
N GLU A 35 23.34 -5.01 -43.03
CA GLU A 35 22.12 -5.29 -42.26
C GLU A 35 22.35 -5.19 -40.74
N ARG A 36 23.51 -5.66 -40.26
CA ARG A 36 23.87 -5.66 -38.84
C ARG A 36 24.30 -4.28 -38.34
N THR A 37 24.93 -3.46 -39.18
CA THR A 37 25.43 -2.14 -38.79
C THR A 37 24.42 -1.02 -39.08
N ALA A 38 23.66 -1.10 -40.17
CA ALA A 38 22.60 -0.15 -40.50
C ALA A 38 21.36 -0.31 -39.60
N GLY A 39 21.13 -1.49 -39.03
CA GLY A 39 20.09 -1.73 -38.01
C GLY A 39 20.49 -1.34 -36.58
N ALA A 40 21.72 -0.86 -36.35
CA ALA A 40 22.16 -0.38 -35.02
C ALA A 40 21.57 0.99 -34.64
N THR A 41 20.86 1.66 -35.56
CA THR A 41 20.00 2.80 -35.23
C THR A 41 18.61 2.31 -34.90
N ALA A 42 18.45 1.82 -33.66
CA ALA A 42 17.21 1.53 -32.97
C ALA A 42 16.27 0.51 -33.66
N PRO A 43 15.59 -0.37 -32.90
CA PRO A 43 14.40 -0.99 -33.46
C PRO A 43 13.52 0.15 -33.95
N GLN A 44 13.01 0.03 -35.18
CA GLN A 44 11.93 0.85 -35.70
C GLN A 44 10.72 0.56 -34.82
N GLN A 45 10.75 1.17 -33.64
CA GLN A 45 9.74 1.10 -32.62
C GLN A 45 8.59 1.86 -33.23
N SER A 46 7.73 1.07 -33.89
CA SER A 46 6.42 1.46 -34.37
C SER A 46 5.88 2.54 -33.44
N TRP A 47 5.79 3.77 -33.93
CA TRP A 47 5.26 4.88 -33.14
C TRP A 47 3.84 4.55 -32.62
N LEU A 48 3.16 3.60 -33.25
CA LEU A 48 1.91 3.03 -32.78
C LEU A 48 2.06 2.09 -31.58
N SER A 49 3.17 1.37 -31.36
CA SER A 49 3.30 0.50 -30.17
C SER A 49 3.57 1.28 -28.87
N GLY A 50 4.16 2.48 -28.96
CA GLY A 50 4.43 3.35 -27.81
C GLY A 50 3.18 3.99 -27.20
N PHE A 51 2.14 4.23 -28.01
CA PHE A 51 0.87 4.81 -27.54
C PHE A 51 -0.08 3.78 -26.90
N TRP A 52 0.11 2.49 -27.15
CA TRP A 52 -0.74 1.41 -26.61
C TRP A 52 -0.18 0.77 -25.33
N GLN A 53 1.10 0.98 -25.02
CA GLN A 53 1.69 0.59 -23.73
C GLN A 53 1.07 1.31 -22.51
N PRO A 54 0.82 2.64 -22.51
CA PRO A 54 0.16 3.28 -21.37
C PRO A 54 -1.32 2.88 -21.23
N MET A 55 -1.96 2.39 -22.30
CA MET A 55 -3.36 1.94 -22.26
C MET A 55 -3.55 0.74 -21.30
N ARG A 56 -2.53 -0.11 -21.16
CA ARG A 56 -2.56 -1.25 -20.22
C ARG A 56 -2.46 -0.80 -18.76
N TYR A 57 -1.85 0.37 -18.50
CA TYR A 57 -1.79 0.99 -17.17
C TYR A 57 -3.00 1.85 -16.83
N ALA A 58 -3.88 2.15 -17.79
CA ALA A 58 -5.15 2.84 -17.54
C ALA A 58 -6.25 1.91 -16.99
N VAL A 59 -6.15 0.59 -17.22
CA VAL A 59 -7.15 -0.39 -16.75
C VAL A 59 -7.09 -0.60 -15.23
N ALA A 60 -5.88 -0.57 -14.64
CA ALA A 60 -5.69 -0.77 -13.21
C ALA A 60 -6.36 0.29 -12.32
N PRO A 61 -6.18 1.62 -12.52
CA PRO A 61 -6.86 2.62 -11.73
C PRO A 61 -8.37 2.64 -11.99
N LEU A 62 -8.82 2.28 -13.20
CA LEU A 62 -10.24 2.23 -13.53
C LEU A 62 -10.94 1.06 -12.83
N MET A 63 -10.28 -0.10 -12.73
CA MET A 63 -10.76 -1.22 -11.90
C MET A 63 -10.81 -0.85 -10.42
N LEU A 64 -9.78 -0.17 -9.91
CA LEU A 64 -9.74 0.27 -8.51
C LEU A 64 -10.87 1.28 -8.22
N LEU A 65 -11.11 2.22 -9.14
CA LEU A 65 -12.21 3.18 -9.03
C LEU A 65 -13.57 2.48 -9.08
N LEU A 66 -13.77 1.51 -9.97
CA LEU A 66 -15.02 0.72 -10.02
C LEU A 66 -15.27 -0.04 -8.72
N ILE A 67 -14.24 -0.70 -8.17
CA ILE A 67 -14.35 -1.40 -6.89
C ILE A 67 -14.64 -0.41 -5.77
N PHE A 68 -13.97 0.75 -5.75
CA PHE A 68 -14.22 1.79 -4.76
C PHE A 68 -15.65 2.32 -4.83
N VAL A 69 -16.16 2.62 -6.02
CA VAL A 69 -17.55 3.08 -6.22
C VAL A 69 -18.55 1.99 -5.82
N ALA A 70 -18.29 0.73 -6.18
CA ALA A 70 -19.14 -0.39 -5.76
C ALA A 70 -19.19 -0.48 -4.23
N VAL A 71 -18.02 -0.53 -3.57
CA VAL A 71 -17.94 -0.56 -2.10
C VAL A 71 -18.60 0.66 -1.48
N PHE A 72 -18.39 1.86 -2.04
CA PHE A 72 -19.02 3.08 -1.55
C PHE A 72 -20.54 3.01 -1.63
N VAL A 73 -21.11 2.60 -2.77
CA VAL A 73 -22.57 2.47 -2.95
C VAL A 73 -23.17 1.38 -2.05
N PHE A 74 -22.47 0.26 -1.85
CA PHE A 74 -22.90 -0.77 -0.90
C PHE A 74 -22.74 -0.32 0.56
N ASN A 75 -21.75 0.52 0.88
CA ASN A 75 -21.53 1.06 2.22
C ASN A 75 -22.50 2.20 2.56
N THR A 76 -22.88 3.05 1.59
CA THR A 76 -23.91 4.10 1.79
C THR A 76 -25.33 3.55 1.85
N GLN A 77 -25.55 2.32 1.37
CA GLN A 77 -26.81 1.59 1.56
C GLN A 77 -26.83 0.78 2.87
N ALA A 78 -25.73 0.77 3.64
CA ALA A 78 -25.85 0.37 5.04
C ALA A 78 -26.86 1.32 5.68
N PRO A 79 -27.87 0.79 6.41
CA PRO A 79 -28.81 1.64 7.13
C PRO A 79 -27.96 2.62 7.95
N GLU A 80 -28.28 3.91 7.81
CA GLU A 80 -27.79 5.02 8.63
C GLU A 80 -27.06 4.47 9.86
N ARG A 81 -25.72 4.53 9.87
CA ARG A 81 -25.03 4.58 11.16
C ARG A 81 -25.58 5.84 11.77
N THR A 82 -26.64 5.66 12.54
CA THR A 82 -27.41 6.68 13.24
C THR A 82 -26.42 7.75 13.62
N ALA A 83 -26.50 8.91 12.95
CA ALA A 83 -26.05 10.14 13.59
C ALA A 83 -26.50 10.03 15.04
N PRO A 84 -25.62 10.22 16.04
CA PRO A 84 -25.99 10.02 17.44
C PRO A 84 -27.30 10.77 17.61
N HIS A 85 -28.41 10.02 17.72
CA HIS A 85 -29.70 10.62 17.95
C HIS A 85 -29.48 11.37 19.24
N ASP A 86 -29.55 12.70 19.14
CA ASP A 86 -29.36 13.52 20.30
C ASP A 86 -30.45 13.06 21.26
N LEU A 87 -30.04 12.46 22.38
CA LEU A 87 -30.95 11.81 23.33
C LEU A 87 -32.01 12.81 23.82
N SER A 88 -31.75 14.11 23.65
CA SER A 88 -32.63 15.26 23.78
C SER A 88 -33.94 15.18 22.98
N ASP A 89 -33.93 14.55 21.81
CA ASP A 89 -35.08 14.52 20.89
C ASP A 89 -36.03 13.32 21.16
N ILE A 90 -35.63 12.39 22.03
CA ILE A 90 -36.46 11.25 22.40
C ILE A 90 -37.48 11.70 23.45
N ALA A 91 -38.78 11.50 23.16
CA ALA A 91 -39.82 11.85 24.11
C ALA A 91 -39.82 10.91 25.31
N ASP A 92 -39.99 11.43 26.52
CA ASP A 92 -40.00 10.65 27.78
C ASP A 92 -40.91 9.41 27.73
N LYS A 93 -42.05 9.52 27.04
CA LYS A 93 -43.00 8.42 26.85
C LYS A 93 -42.39 7.20 26.14
N GLU A 94 -41.48 7.43 25.20
CA GLU A 94 -40.84 6.41 24.37
C GLU A 94 -39.75 5.69 25.16
N ILE A 95 -39.03 6.42 26.02
CA ILE A 95 -38.08 5.86 26.99
C ILE A 95 -38.79 4.92 27.96
N VAL A 96 -39.93 5.35 28.52
CA VAL A 96 -40.71 4.53 29.47
C VAL A 96 -41.27 3.28 28.77
N GLU A 97 -41.75 3.41 27.54
CA GLU A 97 -42.27 2.28 26.77
C GLU A 97 -41.18 1.25 26.45
N TYR A 98 -40.00 1.70 26.04
CA TYR A 98 -38.85 0.85 25.78
C TYR A 98 -38.39 0.09 27.05
N LEU A 99 -38.25 0.79 28.18
CA LEU A 99 -37.86 0.19 29.46
C LEU A 99 -38.88 -0.84 29.96
N ASN A 100 -40.16 -0.66 29.65
CA ASN A 100 -41.22 -1.50 30.17
C ASN A 100 -41.50 -2.74 29.30
N ASN A 101 -41.21 -2.68 28.00
CA ASN A 101 -41.56 -3.75 27.06
C ASN A 101 -40.36 -4.57 26.59
N ASP A 102 -39.20 -3.96 26.33
CA ASP A 102 -38.16 -4.58 25.51
C ASP A 102 -36.83 -4.81 26.25
N VAL A 103 -36.73 -4.44 27.53
CA VAL A 103 -35.44 -4.44 28.23
C VAL A 103 -35.44 -5.39 29.43
N LEU A 104 -34.88 -6.59 29.23
CA LEU A 104 -34.31 -7.40 30.30
C LEU A 104 -32.81 -7.07 30.37
N LEU A 105 -32.43 -6.03 31.12
CA LEU A 105 -31.03 -5.71 31.36
C LEU A 105 -30.41 -6.83 32.21
N GLU A 106 -29.53 -7.62 31.62
CA GLU A 106 -28.69 -8.54 32.37
C GLU A 106 -27.41 -7.83 32.78
N THR A 107 -26.85 -8.21 33.94
CA THR A 107 -25.57 -7.63 34.42
C THR A 107 -24.41 -7.83 33.43
N ALA A 108 -24.55 -8.80 32.51
CA ALA A 108 -23.58 -9.05 31.45
C ALA A 108 -23.60 -8.00 30.33
N ASP A 109 -24.74 -7.35 30.06
CA ASP A 109 -24.86 -6.33 29.00
C ASP A 109 -24.04 -5.08 29.33
N PHE A 110 -23.88 -4.78 30.61
CA PHE A 110 -23.02 -3.69 31.09
C PHE A 110 -21.53 -4.03 31.04
N ALA A 111 -21.15 -5.31 30.90
CA ALA A 111 -19.76 -5.71 30.76
C ALA A 111 -19.22 -5.45 29.34
N ASP A 112 -20.10 -5.46 28.34
CA ASP A 112 -19.78 -5.12 26.93
C ASP A 112 -19.73 -3.61 26.67
N LEU A 113 -20.25 -2.79 27.58
CA LEU A 113 -19.90 -1.38 27.69
C LEU A 113 -18.50 -1.26 28.27
N ALA A 114 -17.52 -1.74 27.49
CA ALA A 114 -16.14 -1.40 27.69
C ALA A 114 -16.07 0.12 27.85
N ILE A 115 -15.50 0.53 28.97
CA ILE A 115 -15.09 1.87 29.40
C ILE A 115 -14.10 2.43 28.35
N ALA A 116 -14.55 2.56 27.11
CA ALA A 116 -13.72 2.75 25.94
C ALA A 116 -13.29 4.22 25.78
N ASP A 117 -13.82 5.11 26.61
CA ASP A 117 -13.35 6.49 26.66
C ASP A 117 -13.67 7.15 28.02
N GLN A 118 -13.23 6.56 29.13
CA GLN A 118 -13.30 7.26 30.41
C GLN A 118 -12.11 8.22 30.60
N ASN A 119 -12.05 9.24 29.75
CA ASN A 119 -11.68 10.57 30.24
C ASN A 119 -12.94 11.23 30.83
N LEU A 120 -13.56 10.60 31.84
CA LEU A 120 -14.69 11.17 32.61
C LEU A 120 -14.21 12.16 33.67
N ALA A 121 -12.90 12.19 33.96
CA ALA A 121 -12.33 13.02 35.00
C ALA A 121 -12.57 14.54 34.80
N PRO A 122 -12.52 15.13 33.59
CA PRO A 122 -12.68 16.58 33.43
C PRO A 122 -14.15 17.04 33.43
N ASP A 123 -15.11 16.18 33.06
CA ASP A 123 -16.53 16.57 32.94
C ASP A 123 -17.35 16.21 34.18
N PHE A 124 -16.98 15.14 34.90
CA PHE A 124 -17.69 14.69 36.11
C PHE A 124 -17.11 15.29 37.40
N LEU A 125 -15.86 15.75 37.39
CA LEU A 125 -15.32 16.57 38.47
C LEU A 125 -15.57 18.04 38.16
N ASN A 126 -16.79 18.51 38.45
CA ASN A 126 -17.10 19.94 38.53
C ASN A 126 -16.47 20.56 39.81
N ILE A 127 -15.18 20.35 39.99
CA ILE A 127 -14.37 21.11 40.92
C ILE A 127 -13.81 22.28 40.11
N SER A 128 -14.44 23.45 40.27
CA SER A 128 -13.81 24.68 39.83
C SER A 128 -12.52 24.89 40.64
N SER A 129 -11.48 25.44 40.03
CA SER A 129 -10.24 25.81 40.73
C SER A 129 -10.52 26.63 41.99
N ALA A 130 -11.52 27.52 41.93
CA ALA A 130 -11.98 28.32 43.07
C ALA A 130 -12.60 27.49 44.22
N SER A 131 -13.18 26.32 43.95
CA SER A 131 -13.65 25.41 45.00
C SER A 131 -12.52 24.58 45.60
N ALA A 132 -11.55 24.13 44.78
CA ALA A 132 -10.37 23.42 45.28
C ALA A 132 -9.52 24.30 46.21
N GLU A 133 -9.36 25.58 45.87
CA GLU A 133 -8.62 26.54 46.70
C GLU A 133 -9.31 26.83 48.04
N ARG A 134 -10.65 26.94 48.04
CA ARG A 134 -11.45 27.09 49.28
C ARG A 134 -11.36 25.88 50.20
N GLU A 135 -11.22 24.69 49.65
CA GLU A 135 -11.05 23.46 50.44
C GLU A 135 -9.65 23.38 51.06
N LEU A 136 -8.61 23.80 50.31
CA LEU A 136 -7.24 23.89 50.82
C LEU A 136 -7.09 24.94 51.92
N GLU A 137 -7.80 26.06 51.84
CA GLU A 137 -7.83 27.09 52.88
C GLU A 137 -8.41 26.55 54.21
N TYR A 138 -9.40 25.64 54.14
CA TYR A 138 -9.97 24.98 55.33
C TYR A 138 -8.97 24.07 56.05
N TYR A 139 -8.02 23.46 55.31
CA TYR A 139 -6.96 22.61 55.85
C TYR A 139 -5.66 23.36 56.18
N GLN A 140 -5.51 24.62 55.77
CA GLN A 140 -4.46 25.52 56.28
C GLN A 140 -4.78 26.02 57.71
N LEU A 141 -5.16 25.09 58.59
CA LEU A 141 -5.15 25.34 60.02
C LEU A 141 -3.90 24.68 60.61
N ASN A 142 -2.97 25.55 60.99
CA ASN A 142 -1.93 25.33 61.99
C ASN A 142 -0.51 24.92 61.51
N GLU A 143 0.08 25.69 60.59
CA GLU A 143 1.53 25.94 60.64
C GLU A 143 1.82 27.29 61.34
N PHE A 144 1.57 27.34 62.65
CA PHE A 144 2.19 28.35 63.51
C PHE A 144 2.46 27.75 64.89
N THR A 145 3.70 27.35 65.14
CA THR A 145 4.49 27.85 66.28
C THR A 145 5.94 27.37 66.18
N TYR A 146 6.85 28.34 66.30
CA TYR A 146 8.29 28.20 66.46
C TYR A 146 8.64 27.78 67.89
#